data_AF-J7SB39-F1
#
_entry.id   AF-J7SB39-F1
#
_cell.length_a   1.000
_cell.length_b   1.000
_cell.length_c   1.000
_cell.angle_alpha   90.00
_cell.angle_beta   90.00
_cell.angle_gamma   90.00
#
_symmetry.space_group_name_H-M   'P 1'
#
loop_
_entity.id
_entity.type
_entity.pdbx_description
1 polymer ?
#
loop_
_entity_poly.entity_id
_entity_poly.type
_entity_poly.pdbx_seq_one_letter_code
_entity_poly.pdbx_strand_id
1 'polypeptide(L)'
;MISSFQTSTQPAQNVPKEEEGILNYFLDVRTALSQLKKNRTQYLNSGEVQKTYQEVLTKVRELDAIRKKNHDAVATNVPTLIHNADLHNRVDSVLDDVFQLLSLCFLTVGLKNSAPATYASLSTVESLLQHLEEAKIYTHHDLKPIKDRLNEISKIVEESCAQTNAIQDALENDEEQAIKDIDAERTRNKLEQNLLLKAKLKHCVDSYNEVESKLEDIDPTLTSVMEKLFQIRRGLLSLVASSRNMDSQISEEDLDTSSRTSSQSNIANPLGNELGSEQKKNAISHKLVREKFEVLRNDLKNLEAHRDEDGKFKSLETDKVAENGQLVLNGLLDDCNDLVSDLSHQIETGNGLKLSMDPSLQPVYERLLEIKTTLENLMITRRWTLRETDLFSYQKKLNEIDNLRVNGRFPTETADSRGQSILLYLLRRCYAIIYKLLESSEPVSEALQPIHNQLSTVRRCLLELKRMGGVNNERELYPYQMKLASLDNLRQDGIFYDSDGNIPEGQGILNALLAGCFDIIHELKVETEERGEEDEEEDDDDDDDEEQQ
;
A
#
# COMPACT_ATOMS: atom_id res chain seq x y z
N MET A 1 21.11 24.36 24.83
CA MET A 1 21.38 25.36 23.78
C MET A 1 21.07 24.71 22.45
N ILE A 2 20.14 25.30 21.73
CA ILE A 2 19.55 24.85 20.47
C ILE A 2 20.65 24.86 19.40
N SER A 3 20.99 23.71 18.83
CA SER A 3 21.76 23.64 17.58
C SER A 3 20.79 23.23 16.48
N SER A 4 20.42 24.24 15.71
CA SER A 4 19.70 24.20 14.44
C SER A 4 20.14 23.03 13.55
N PHE A 5 19.23 22.07 13.36
CA PHE A 5 19.27 21.19 12.19
C PHE A 5 19.17 22.08 10.95
N GLN A 6 20.30 22.22 10.27
CA GLN A 6 20.36 22.84 8.95
C GLN A 6 19.43 22.04 8.05
N THR A 7 18.44 22.73 7.50
CA THR A 7 17.64 22.29 6.36
C THR A 7 18.61 21.83 5.28
N SER A 8 18.71 20.52 5.07
CA SER A 8 19.46 19.94 3.96
C SER A 8 18.77 20.36 2.66
N THR A 9 19.20 21.48 2.11
CA THR A 9 18.99 21.84 0.71
C THR A 9 19.63 20.76 -0.13
N GLN A 10 18.81 20.00 -0.85
CA GLN A 10 19.26 19.21 -2.00
C GLN A 10 20.25 20.06 -2.85
N PRO A 11 21.33 19.47 -3.38
CA PRO A 11 22.25 20.21 -4.22
C PRO A 11 21.46 20.86 -5.35
N ALA A 12 21.64 22.16 -5.55
CA ALA A 12 20.97 22.91 -6.60
C ALA A 12 21.35 22.31 -7.96
N GLN A 13 20.55 21.37 -8.45
CA GLN A 13 20.62 20.92 -9.83
C GLN A 13 20.36 22.15 -10.69
N ASN A 14 21.34 22.54 -11.51
CA ASN A 14 21.25 23.70 -12.38
C ASN A 14 20.11 23.48 -13.37
N VAL A 15 19.03 24.26 -13.23
CA VAL A 15 17.90 24.24 -14.16
C VAL A 15 18.21 25.23 -15.29
N PRO A 16 18.08 24.82 -16.57
CA PRO A 16 18.19 25.75 -17.69
C PRO A 16 17.21 26.91 -17.53
N LYS A 17 17.63 28.15 -17.86
CA LYS A 17 16.78 29.35 -17.74
C LYS A 17 15.45 29.23 -18.51
N GLU A 18 15.45 28.45 -19.58
CA GLU A 18 14.29 28.20 -20.42
C GLU A 18 13.26 27.26 -19.75
N GLU A 19 13.69 26.40 -18.83
CA GLU A 19 12.84 25.48 -18.08
C GLU A 19 12.37 26.07 -16.73
N GLU A 20 12.94 27.19 -16.28
CA GLU A 20 12.64 27.81 -14.97
C GLU A 20 11.17 28.26 -14.84
N GLY A 21 10.58 28.75 -15.93
CA GLY A 21 9.15 29.09 -15.96
C GLY A 21 8.24 27.87 -15.76
N ILE A 22 8.62 26.73 -16.35
CA ILE A 22 7.90 25.46 -16.22
C ILE A 22 8.07 24.89 -14.82
N LEU A 23 9.28 24.99 -14.24
CA LEU A 23 9.55 24.58 -12.87
C LEU A 23 8.61 25.28 -11.87
N ASN A 24 8.48 26.60 -11.97
CA ASN A 24 7.63 27.37 -11.06
C ASN A 24 6.17 26.94 -11.16
N TYR A 25 5.68 26.72 -12.40
CA TYR A 25 4.34 26.18 -12.60
C TYR A 25 4.13 24.81 -11.94
N PHE A 26 5.06 23.86 -12.12
CA PHE A 26 4.93 22.55 -11.47
C PHE A 26 5.04 22.62 -9.94
N LEU A 27 5.82 23.54 -9.39
CA LEU A 27 5.86 23.77 -7.94
C LEU A 27 4.53 24.30 -7.41
N ASP A 28 3.88 25.20 -8.14
CA ASP A 28 2.57 25.74 -7.79
C ASP A 28 1.50 24.63 -7.86
N VAL A 29 1.47 23.86 -8.95
CA VAL A 29 0.56 22.71 -9.10
C VAL A 29 0.78 21.69 -7.98
N ARG A 30 2.03 21.33 -7.67
CA ARG A 30 2.35 20.40 -6.58
C ARG A 30 1.80 20.91 -5.24
N THR A 31 1.93 22.20 -4.99
CA THR A 31 1.43 22.84 -3.76
C THR A 31 -0.09 22.81 -3.71
N ALA A 32 -0.76 23.14 -4.83
CA ALA A 32 -2.21 23.10 -4.95
C ALA A 32 -2.77 21.68 -4.73
N LEU A 33 -2.22 20.68 -5.41
CA LEU A 33 -2.61 19.26 -5.24
C LEU A 33 -2.36 18.77 -3.80
N SER A 34 -1.25 19.18 -3.18
CA SER A 34 -0.94 18.85 -1.79
C SER A 34 -1.91 19.50 -0.79
N GLN A 35 -2.43 20.69 -1.08
CA GLN A 35 -3.44 21.35 -0.26
C GLN A 35 -4.81 20.71 -0.44
N LEU A 36 -5.18 20.39 -1.69
CA LEU A 36 -6.41 19.70 -2.03
C LEU A 36 -6.49 18.34 -1.32
N LYS A 37 -5.37 17.62 -1.26
CA LYS A 37 -5.21 16.42 -0.43
C LYS A 37 -5.49 16.64 1.06
N LYS A 38 -5.15 17.79 1.65
CA LYS A 38 -5.33 18.03 3.10
C LYS A 38 -6.75 18.43 3.46
N ASN A 39 -7.52 18.93 2.51
CA ASN A 39 -8.89 19.34 2.74
C ASN A 39 -9.80 18.11 2.83
N ARG A 40 -10.27 17.76 4.03
CA ARG A 40 -11.21 16.64 4.28
C ARG A 40 -12.67 17.07 4.26
N THR A 41 -12.96 18.37 4.08
CA THR A 41 -14.33 18.89 4.11
C THR A 41 -14.98 18.96 2.73
N GLN A 42 -14.18 18.84 1.66
CA GLN A 42 -14.65 18.87 0.28
C GLN A 42 -14.18 17.60 -0.43
N TYR A 43 -15.12 16.93 -1.10
CA TYR A 43 -14.83 15.77 -1.95
C TYR A 43 -14.03 16.20 -3.17
N LEU A 44 -13.10 15.34 -3.61
CA LEU A 44 -12.36 15.61 -4.83
C LEU A 44 -13.24 15.40 -6.08
N ASN A 45 -13.41 16.45 -6.88
CA ASN A 45 -14.18 16.40 -8.12
C ASN A 45 -13.33 15.82 -9.27
N SER A 46 -13.85 14.82 -9.99
CA SER A 46 -13.15 14.17 -11.11
C SER A 46 -12.86 15.12 -12.28
N GLY A 47 -13.76 16.06 -12.57
CA GLY A 47 -13.61 17.09 -13.61
C GLY A 47 -12.49 18.08 -13.31
N GLU A 48 -12.34 18.52 -12.04
CA GLU A 48 -11.25 19.40 -11.64
C GLU A 48 -9.88 18.72 -11.72
N VAL A 49 -9.81 17.45 -11.30
CA VAL A 49 -8.60 16.62 -11.44
C VAL A 49 -8.25 16.44 -12.91
N GLN A 50 -9.23 16.12 -13.75
CA GLN A 50 -9.03 15.96 -15.20
C GLN A 50 -8.54 17.27 -15.83
N LYS A 51 -9.11 18.41 -15.46
CA LYS A 51 -8.69 19.73 -15.96
C LYS A 51 -7.24 20.04 -15.58
N THR A 52 -6.90 19.90 -14.30
CA THR A 52 -5.53 20.11 -13.81
C THR A 52 -4.55 19.19 -14.54
N TYR A 53 -4.94 17.94 -14.76
CA TYR A 53 -4.14 16.97 -15.49
C TYR A 53 -3.89 17.39 -16.95
N GLN A 54 -4.90 17.92 -17.64
CA GLN A 54 -4.74 18.44 -19.01
C GLN A 54 -3.78 19.64 -19.06
N GLU A 55 -3.90 20.58 -18.13
CA GLU A 55 -3.01 21.75 -18.06
C GLU A 55 -1.55 21.34 -17.81
N VAL A 56 -1.33 20.36 -16.93
CA VAL A 56 0.00 19.77 -16.69
C VAL A 56 0.55 19.12 -17.95
N LEU A 57 -0.25 18.33 -18.68
CA LEU A 57 0.19 17.71 -19.94
C LEU A 57 0.57 18.74 -21.00
N THR A 58 -0.17 19.84 -21.12
CA THR A 58 0.21 20.94 -22.02
C THR A 58 1.59 21.51 -21.65
N LYS A 59 1.87 21.70 -20.36
CA LYS A 59 3.21 22.13 -19.90
C LYS A 59 4.31 21.09 -20.10
N VAL A 60 4.00 19.80 -20.00
CA VAL A 60 4.96 18.74 -20.33
C VAL A 60 5.30 18.74 -21.82
N ARG A 61 4.32 18.98 -22.70
CA ARG A 61 4.57 19.12 -24.14
C ARG A 61 5.42 20.34 -24.47
N GLU A 62 5.20 21.46 -23.79
CA GLU A 62 6.07 22.64 -23.90
C GLU A 62 7.51 22.31 -23.47
N LEU A 63 7.68 21.57 -22.36
CA LEU A 63 8.99 21.12 -21.88
C LEU A 63 9.69 20.20 -22.88
N ASP A 64 8.98 19.22 -23.42
CA ASP A 64 9.52 18.28 -24.41
C ASP A 64 9.94 19.02 -25.70
N ALA A 65 9.16 20.02 -26.14
CA ALA A 65 9.50 20.85 -27.29
C ALA A 65 10.76 21.70 -27.05
N ILE A 66 10.93 22.28 -25.85
CA ILE A 66 12.16 23.01 -25.47
C ILE A 66 13.36 22.07 -25.51
N ARG A 67 13.24 20.88 -24.93
CA ARG A 67 14.32 19.88 -24.91
C ARG A 67 14.67 19.39 -26.31
N LYS A 68 13.68 19.14 -27.17
CA LYS A 68 13.91 18.75 -28.58
C LYS A 68 14.65 19.84 -29.35
N LYS A 69 14.26 21.10 -29.19
CA LYS A 69 14.92 22.25 -29.82
C LYS A 69 16.38 22.44 -29.37
N ASN A 70 16.65 22.20 -28.10
CA ASN A 70 17.99 22.36 -27.54
C ASN A 70 18.91 21.16 -27.84
N HIS A 71 18.34 20.00 -28.12
CA HIS A 71 19.05 18.74 -28.35
C HIS A 71 18.67 18.09 -29.70
N ASP A 72 18.72 18.86 -30.78
CA ASP A 72 18.41 18.44 -32.17
C ASP A 72 19.09 17.11 -32.59
N ALA A 73 20.27 16.80 -32.04
CA ALA A 73 21.01 15.57 -32.35
C ALA A 73 20.40 14.29 -31.73
N VAL A 74 19.70 14.39 -30.58
CA VAL A 74 19.08 13.26 -29.86
C VAL A 74 17.61 13.09 -30.26
N ALA A 75 16.97 14.15 -30.73
CA ALA A 75 15.55 14.22 -31.06
C ALA A 75 15.12 13.39 -32.29
N THR A 76 16.05 12.91 -33.11
CA THR A 76 15.73 12.27 -34.40
C THR A 76 15.10 10.88 -34.30
N ASN A 77 15.23 10.18 -33.15
CA ASN A 77 14.71 8.82 -32.98
C ASN A 77 13.95 8.56 -31.66
N VAL A 78 13.82 9.54 -30.77
CA VAL A 78 13.19 9.34 -29.45
C VAL A 78 11.84 10.06 -29.39
N PRO A 79 10.73 9.37 -29.05
CA PRO A 79 9.40 9.96 -29.06
C PRO A 79 9.21 11.06 -28.00
N THR A 80 9.86 10.94 -26.83
CA THR A 80 9.82 11.92 -25.72
C THR A 80 11.18 11.99 -25.02
N LEU A 81 11.60 13.20 -24.62
CA LEU A 81 12.84 13.46 -23.88
C LEU A 81 12.61 13.69 -22.37
N ILE A 82 11.38 13.52 -21.89
CA ILE A 82 10.99 13.80 -20.50
C ILE A 82 11.57 12.77 -19.50
N HIS A 83 11.84 11.54 -19.92
CA HIS A 83 12.42 10.48 -19.08
C HIS A 83 13.87 10.15 -19.45
N ASN A 84 14.59 11.07 -20.09
CA ASN A 84 15.98 10.86 -20.44
C ASN A 84 16.89 11.08 -19.22
N ALA A 85 17.63 10.04 -18.80
CA ALA A 85 18.53 10.08 -17.66
C ALA A 85 19.63 11.16 -17.77
N ASP A 86 20.12 11.44 -18.98
CA ASP A 86 21.19 12.41 -19.22
C ASP A 86 20.72 13.86 -19.06
N LEU A 87 19.41 14.10 -19.24
CA LEU A 87 18.79 15.42 -19.14
C LEU A 87 18.08 15.65 -17.80
N HIS A 88 18.12 14.65 -16.91
CA HIS A 88 17.38 14.68 -15.64
C HIS A 88 17.83 15.86 -14.77
N ASN A 89 16.88 16.72 -14.44
CA ASN A 89 17.11 17.87 -13.58
C ASN A 89 15.96 18.04 -12.58
N ARG A 90 15.98 19.14 -11.82
CA ARG A 90 14.99 19.40 -10.77
C ARG A 90 13.55 19.46 -11.30
N VAL A 91 13.35 19.88 -12.54
CA VAL A 91 12.04 19.88 -13.21
C VAL A 91 11.50 18.47 -13.27
N ASP A 92 12.31 17.48 -13.63
CA ASP A 92 11.89 16.08 -13.72
C ASP A 92 11.56 15.50 -12.35
N SER A 93 12.32 15.84 -11.31
CA SER A 93 12.00 15.40 -9.94
C SER A 93 10.68 15.99 -9.45
N VAL A 94 10.41 17.27 -9.74
CA VAL A 94 9.13 17.92 -9.38
C VAL A 94 7.99 17.39 -10.26
N LEU A 95 8.27 17.07 -11.52
CA LEU A 95 7.29 16.50 -12.44
C LEU A 95 6.86 15.09 -11.98
N ASP A 96 7.79 14.26 -11.54
CA ASP A 96 7.51 12.94 -10.96
C ASP A 96 6.63 13.08 -9.71
N ASP A 97 6.94 14.03 -8.79
CA ASP A 97 6.07 14.37 -7.65
C ASP A 97 4.64 14.74 -8.10
N VAL A 98 4.50 15.57 -9.14
CA VAL A 98 3.20 16.04 -9.65
C VAL A 98 2.40 14.88 -10.27
N PHE A 99 3.03 14.02 -11.06
CA PHE A 99 2.37 12.86 -11.65
C PHE A 99 1.99 11.80 -10.61
N GLN A 100 2.82 11.57 -9.59
CA GLN A 100 2.46 10.72 -8.46
C GLN A 100 1.24 11.28 -7.72
N LEU A 101 1.21 12.59 -7.41
CA LEU A 101 0.05 13.23 -6.79
C LEU A 101 -1.21 13.13 -7.64
N LEU A 102 -1.11 13.44 -8.94
CA LEU A 102 -2.24 13.33 -9.87
C LEU A 102 -2.74 11.90 -9.96
N SER A 103 -1.85 10.92 -10.05
CA SER A 103 -2.19 9.49 -10.04
C SER A 103 -2.96 9.09 -8.79
N LEU A 104 -2.53 9.55 -7.61
CA LEU A 104 -3.26 9.31 -6.37
C LEU A 104 -4.61 10.05 -6.32
N CYS A 105 -4.70 11.25 -6.90
CA CYS A 105 -5.97 11.97 -7.07
C CYS A 105 -6.94 11.18 -7.97
N PHE A 106 -6.46 10.62 -9.08
CA PHE A 106 -7.26 9.73 -9.94
C PHE A 106 -7.73 8.49 -9.18
N LEU A 107 -6.89 7.89 -8.34
CA LEU A 107 -7.30 6.78 -7.48
C LEU A 107 -8.38 7.21 -6.47
N THR A 108 -8.24 8.36 -5.80
CA THR A 108 -9.24 8.84 -4.82
C THR A 108 -10.61 9.17 -5.42
N VAL A 109 -10.65 9.58 -6.70
CA VAL A 109 -11.94 9.81 -7.40
C VAL A 109 -12.54 8.52 -7.99
N GLY A 110 -11.88 7.37 -7.80
CA GLY A 110 -12.36 6.06 -8.24
C GLY A 110 -11.81 5.56 -9.58
N LEU A 111 -11.05 6.41 -10.30
CA LEU A 111 -10.55 6.20 -11.68
C LEU A 111 -9.37 5.23 -11.76
N LYS A 112 -9.41 4.11 -11.05
CA LYS A 112 -8.26 3.18 -10.92
C LYS A 112 -7.83 2.52 -12.24
N ASN A 113 -8.77 2.32 -13.16
CA ASN A 113 -8.50 1.71 -14.47
C ASN A 113 -8.03 2.74 -15.50
N SER A 114 -7.94 4.02 -15.12
CA SER A 114 -7.44 5.04 -16.01
C SER A 114 -5.91 4.96 -16.09
N ALA A 115 -5.36 5.15 -17.29
CA ALA A 115 -3.92 5.22 -17.48
C ALA A 115 -3.18 6.19 -16.51
N PRO A 116 -3.67 7.41 -16.18
CA PRO A 116 -2.98 8.27 -15.22
C PRO A 116 -2.95 7.72 -13.78
N ALA A 117 -3.93 6.89 -13.38
CA ALA A 117 -3.95 6.29 -12.05
C ALA A 117 -2.81 5.28 -11.82
N THR A 118 -2.17 4.79 -12.89
CA THR A 118 -1.10 3.78 -12.79
C THR A 118 0.26 4.36 -12.37
N TYR A 119 0.48 5.68 -12.51
CA TYR A 119 1.82 6.28 -12.36
C TYR A 119 2.43 6.12 -10.96
N ALA A 120 1.65 6.33 -9.89
CA ALA A 120 2.12 6.15 -8.52
C ALA A 120 2.51 4.68 -8.26
N SER A 121 1.77 3.73 -8.83
CA SER A 121 2.12 2.31 -8.74
C SER A 121 3.41 1.99 -9.50
N LEU A 122 3.60 2.53 -10.72
CA LEU A 122 4.85 2.36 -11.47
C LEU A 122 6.06 2.91 -10.69
N SER A 123 5.92 4.10 -10.10
CA SER A 123 6.99 4.71 -9.30
C SER A 123 7.36 3.86 -8.08
N THR A 124 6.36 3.24 -7.42
CA THR A 124 6.66 2.31 -6.31
C THR A 124 7.29 1.00 -6.77
N VAL A 125 6.88 0.47 -7.93
CA VAL A 125 7.50 -0.72 -8.53
C VAL A 125 8.96 -0.46 -8.90
N GLU A 126 9.26 0.71 -9.47
CA GLU A 126 10.61 1.15 -9.80
C GLU A 126 11.53 1.13 -8.56
N SER A 127 11.11 1.75 -7.44
CA SER A 127 11.87 1.70 -6.19
C SER A 127 12.04 0.28 -5.65
N LEU A 128 11.00 -0.56 -5.74
CA LEU A 128 11.08 -1.96 -5.29
C LEU A 128 12.09 -2.76 -6.10
N LEU A 129 12.12 -2.60 -7.42
CA LEU A 129 13.06 -3.28 -8.32
C LEU A 129 14.49 -2.86 -8.02
N GLN A 130 14.74 -1.56 -7.83
CA GLN A 130 16.06 -1.05 -7.45
C GLN A 130 16.52 -1.65 -6.11
N HIS A 131 15.64 -1.70 -5.09
CA HIS A 131 15.99 -2.27 -3.79
C HIS A 131 16.23 -3.78 -3.85
N LEU A 132 15.54 -4.50 -4.75
CA LEU A 132 15.79 -5.93 -4.97
C LEU A 132 17.16 -6.15 -5.60
N GLU A 133 17.49 -5.38 -6.62
CA GLU A 133 18.80 -5.41 -7.25
C GLU A 133 19.94 -5.13 -6.25
N GLU A 134 19.78 -4.10 -5.41
CA GLU A 134 20.73 -3.74 -4.37
C GLU A 134 20.88 -4.85 -3.31
N ALA A 135 19.78 -5.51 -2.93
CA ALA A 135 19.77 -6.55 -1.92
C ALA A 135 20.41 -7.86 -2.41
N LYS A 136 20.45 -8.12 -3.72
CA LYS A 136 20.98 -9.34 -4.38
C LYS A 136 20.36 -10.67 -3.96
N ILE A 137 19.52 -10.70 -2.93
CA ILE A 137 18.86 -11.88 -2.39
C ILE A 137 17.36 -11.70 -2.59
N TYR A 138 16.82 -12.36 -3.61
CA TYR A 138 15.42 -12.31 -4.00
C TYR A 138 15.01 -13.57 -4.76
N THR A 139 13.70 -13.83 -4.83
CA THR A 139 13.13 -15.05 -5.42
C THR A 139 12.08 -14.75 -6.50
N HIS A 140 11.71 -15.79 -7.25
CA HIS A 140 10.55 -15.73 -8.14
C HIS A 140 9.25 -15.36 -7.40
N HIS A 141 9.12 -15.70 -6.12
CA HIS A 141 7.97 -15.31 -5.31
C HIS A 141 7.92 -13.81 -5.01
N ASP A 142 9.08 -13.17 -4.87
CA ASP A 142 9.17 -11.72 -4.67
C ASP A 142 8.91 -10.95 -5.98
N LEU A 143 9.33 -11.52 -7.10
CA LEU A 143 9.16 -10.92 -8.43
C LEU A 143 7.76 -11.10 -9.02
N LYS A 144 7.08 -12.23 -8.74
CA LYS A 144 5.78 -12.54 -9.34
C LYS A 144 4.72 -11.44 -9.14
N PRO A 145 4.50 -10.88 -7.93
CA PRO A 145 3.54 -9.79 -7.75
C PRO A 145 3.88 -8.54 -8.58
N ILE A 146 5.17 -8.25 -8.76
CA ILE A 146 5.64 -7.13 -9.58
C ILE A 146 5.33 -7.42 -11.06
N LYS A 147 5.59 -8.64 -11.53
CA LYS A 147 5.28 -9.07 -12.91
C LYS A 147 3.80 -8.97 -13.23
N ASP A 148 2.96 -9.53 -12.36
CA ASP A 148 1.51 -9.54 -12.53
C ASP A 148 0.98 -8.11 -12.64
N ARG A 149 1.52 -7.18 -11.84
CA ARG A 149 1.18 -5.77 -11.90
C ARG A 149 1.67 -5.06 -13.15
N LEU A 150 2.91 -5.30 -13.58
CA LEU A 150 3.43 -4.71 -14.81
C LEU A 150 2.58 -5.14 -16.02
N ASN A 151 2.12 -6.39 -16.04
CA ASN A 151 1.20 -6.89 -17.06
C ASN A 151 -0.17 -6.18 -17.01
N GLU A 152 -0.74 -6.00 -15.81
CA GLU A 152 -1.99 -5.26 -15.61
C GLU A 152 -1.86 -3.82 -16.13
N ILE A 153 -0.79 -3.11 -15.75
CA ILE A 153 -0.56 -1.73 -16.18
C ILE A 153 -0.30 -1.67 -17.69
N SER A 154 0.42 -2.64 -18.27
CA SER A 154 0.61 -2.72 -19.73
C SER A 154 -0.72 -2.78 -20.45
N LYS A 155 -1.64 -3.62 -19.99
CA LYS A 155 -2.98 -3.74 -20.56
C LYS A 155 -3.75 -2.42 -20.49
N ILE A 156 -3.73 -1.74 -19.34
CA ILE A 156 -4.39 -0.43 -19.16
C ILE A 156 -3.82 0.62 -20.14
N VAL A 157 -2.50 0.67 -20.29
CA VAL A 157 -1.82 1.62 -21.18
C VAL A 157 -2.09 1.31 -22.65
N GLU A 158 -2.13 0.03 -23.02
CA GLU A 158 -2.48 -0.43 -24.37
C GLU A 158 -3.92 -0.06 -24.75
N GLU A 159 -4.88 -0.31 -23.85
CA GLU A 159 -6.28 0.07 -24.03
C GLU A 159 -6.42 1.60 -24.18
N SER A 160 -5.71 2.37 -23.36
CA SER A 160 -5.70 3.84 -23.45
C SER A 160 -5.14 4.36 -24.78
N CYS A 161 -4.08 3.74 -25.28
CA CYS A 161 -3.52 4.04 -26.60
C CYS A 161 -4.51 3.72 -27.72
N ALA A 162 -5.11 2.52 -27.70
CA ALA A 162 -6.08 2.10 -28.72
C ALA A 162 -7.27 3.07 -28.78
N GLN A 163 -7.80 3.47 -27.63
CA GLN A 163 -8.88 4.46 -27.55
C GLN A 163 -8.46 5.83 -28.11
N THR A 164 -7.21 6.24 -27.86
CA THR A 164 -6.69 7.52 -28.35
C THR A 164 -6.52 7.51 -29.88
N ASN A 165 -6.01 6.42 -30.44
CA ASN A 165 -5.86 6.26 -31.89
C ASN A 165 -7.23 6.25 -32.58
N ALA A 166 -8.23 5.56 -32.02
CA ALA A 166 -9.58 5.56 -32.58
C ALA A 166 -10.22 6.97 -32.61
N ILE A 167 -9.95 7.80 -31.60
CA ILE A 167 -10.42 9.20 -31.55
C ILE A 167 -9.69 10.05 -32.61
N GLN A 168 -8.38 9.85 -32.76
CA GLN A 168 -7.58 10.54 -33.78
C GLN A 168 -8.10 10.21 -35.18
N ASP A 169 -8.34 8.94 -35.49
CA ASP A 169 -8.88 8.49 -36.78
C ASP A 169 -10.28 9.07 -37.05
N ALA A 170 -11.12 9.23 -36.02
CA ALA A 170 -12.44 9.82 -36.17
C ALA A 170 -12.38 11.34 -36.45
N LEU A 171 -11.51 12.08 -35.75
CA LEU A 171 -11.34 13.52 -35.92
C LEU A 171 -10.77 13.91 -37.30
N GLU A 172 -9.99 13.02 -37.91
CA GLU A 172 -9.48 13.20 -39.28
C GLU A 172 -10.60 13.11 -40.35
N ASN A 173 -11.77 12.58 -40.00
CA ASN A 173 -12.91 12.37 -40.91
C ASN A 173 -14.05 13.40 -40.78
N ASP A 174 -14.07 14.27 -39.77
CA ASP A 174 -15.14 15.26 -39.54
C ASP A 174 -14.81 16.66 -40.10
N GLU A 175 -15.82 17.45 -40.50
CA GLU A 175 -15.65 18.73 -41.23
C GLU A 175 -15.70 20.01 -40.34
N GLU A 176 -16.06 19.93 -39.04
CA GLU A 176 -16.43 21.13 -38.24
C GLU A 176 -15.25 21.76 -37.44
N GLN A 177 -14.87 23.01 -37.74
CA GLN A 177 -13.55 23.59 -37.37
C GLN A 177 -13.38 24.04 -35.90
N ALA A 178 -14.43 24.42 -35.18
CA ALA A 178 -14.31 24.98 -33.82
C ALA A 178 -14.24 23.92 -32.71
N ILE A 179 -14.82 22.73 -32.95
CA ILE A 179 -14.74 21.57 -32.05
C ILE A 179 -13.37 20.88 -32.22
N LYS A 180 -12.80 20.93 -33.43
CA LYS A 180 -11.47 20.39 -33.75
C LYS A 180 -10.35 20.97 -32.88
N ASP A 181 -10.31 22.27 -32.59
CA ASP A 181 -9.13 22.86 -31.92
C ASP A 181 -9.01 22.45 -30.44
N ILE A 182 -10.14 22.39 -29.72
CA ILE A 182 -10.19 21.97 -28.31
C ILE A 182 -9.99 20.45 -28.19
N ASP A 183 -10.66 19.65 -29.03
CA ASP A 183 -10.47 18.21 -29.03
C ASP A 183 -9.09 17.80 -29.57
N ALA A 184 -8.48 18.59 -30.46
CA ALA A 184 -7.11 18.35 -30.91
C ALA A 184 -6.09 18.62 -29.79
N GLU A 185 -6.25 19.66 -28.96
CA GLU A 185 -5.37 19.89 -27.81
C GLU A 185 -5.47 18.73 -26.81
N ARG A 186 -6.70 18.32 -26.47
CA ARG A 186 -6.96 17.19 -25.57
C ARG A 186 -6.41 15.87 -26.12
N THR A 187 -6.53 15.65 -27.42
CA THR A 187 -6.00 14.46 -28.10
C THR A 187 -4.48 14.46 -28.12
N ARG A 188 -3.85 15.59 -28.40
CA ARG A 188 -2.39 15.76 -28.34
C ARG A 188 -1.85 15.55 -26.92
N ASN A 189 -2.56 16.06 -25.90
CA ASN A 189 -2.24 15.80 -24.50
C ASN A 189 -2.35 14.31 -24.14
N LYS A 190 -3.41 13.64 -24.60
CA LYS A 190 -3.60 12.19 -24.37
C LYS A 190 -2.52 11.35 -25.06
N LEU A 191 -2.04 11.79 -26.23
CA LEU A 191 -0.90 11.18 -26.90
C LEU A 191 0.39 11.34 -26.08
N GLU A 192 0.68 12.54 -25.58
CA GLU A 192 1.86 12.77 -24.72
C GLU A 192 1.80 11.92 -23.45
N GLN A 193 0.64 11.87 -22.79
CA GLN A 193 0.39 10.98 -21.65
C GLN A 193 0.79 9.54 -21.97
N ASN A 194 0.31 9.02 -23.11
CA ASN A 194 0.57 7.65 -23.51
C ASN A 194 2.06 7.41 -23.77
N LEU A 195 2.78 8.39 -24.33
CA LEU A 195 4.22 8.32 -24.53
C LEU A 195 4.98 8.27 -23.19
N LEU A 196 4.63 9.16 -22.25
CA LEU A 196 5.24 9.22 -20.92
C LEU A 196 5.04 7.91 -20.15
N LEU A 197 3.80 7.44 -20.08
CA LEU A 197 3.47 6.20 -19.37
C LEU A 197 4.12 4.99 -20.02
N LYS A 198 4.17 4.91 -21.36
CA LYS A 198 4.89 3.84 -22.05
C LYS A 198 6.39 3.88 -21.77
N ALA A 199 7.00 5.05 -21.75
CA ALA A 199 8.42 5.19 -21.45
C ALA A 199 8.74 4.73 -20.01
N LYS A 200 7.96 5.19 -19.02
CA LYS A 200 8.15 4.76 -17.61
C LYS A 200 7.84 3.27 -17.40
N LEU A 201 6.78 2.75 -18.03
CA LEU A 201 6.46 1.32 -17.99
C LEU A 201 7.59 0.49 -18.62
N LYS A 202 8.08 0.89 -19.79
CA LYS A 202 9.20 0.21 -20.45
C LYS A 202 10.43 0.18 -19.56
N HIS A 203 10.80 1.30 -18.93
CA HIS A 203 11.90 1.35 -17.97
C HIS A 203 11.73 0.34 -16.82
N CYS A 204 10.52 0.26 -16.24
CA CYS A 204 10.22 -0.71 -15.18
C CYS A 204 10.28 -2.17 -15.67
N VAL A 205 9.80 -2.45 -16.88
CA VAL A 205 9.85 -3.79 -17.50
C VAL A 205 11.29 -4.19 -17.82
N ASP A 206 12.09 -3.28 -18.37
CA ASP A 206 13.50 -3.52 -18.66
C ASP A 206 14.28 -3.80 -17.35
N SER A 207 14.04 -3.00 -16.31
CA SER A 207 14.61 -3.22 -14.97
C SER A 207 14.16 -4.55 -14.37
N TYR A 208 12.88 -4.91 -14.53
CA TYR A 208 12.37 -6.22 -14.10
C TYR A 208 13.09 -7.37 -14.80
N ASN A 209 13.25 -7.28 -16.12
CA ASN A 209 13.92 -8.31 -16.91
C ASN A 209 15.41 -8.43 -16.53
N GLU A 210 16.07 -7.32 -16.23
CA GLU A 210 17.44 -7.32 -15.73
C GLU A 210 17.55 -8.04 -14.38
N VAL A 211 16.66 -7.71 -13.42
CA VAL A 211 16.61 -8.38 -12.11
C VAL A 211 16.26 -9.86 -12.25
N GLU A 212 15.31 -10.22 -13.12
CA GLU A 212 14.91 -11.60 -13.44
C GLU A 212 16.06 -12.38 -14.08
N SER A 213 16.88 -11.75 -14.95
CA SER A 213 18.03 -12.40 -15.59
C SER A 213 19.19 -12.72 -14.64
N LYS A 214 19.31 -11.95 -13.54
CA LYS A 214 20.30 -12.15 -12.48
C LYS A 214 19.84 -13.19 -11.45
N LEU A 215 18.61 -13.69 -11.58
CA LEU A 215 18.05 -14.68 -10.67
C LEU A 215 18.64 -16.05 -11.02
N GLU A 216 19.33 -16.66 -10.07
CA GLU A 216 19.84 -18.01 -10.22
C GLU A 216 18.68 -19.00 -10.08
N ASP A 217 18.43 -19.81 -11.11
CA ASP A 217 17.40 -20.86 -11.05
C ASP A 217 17.73 -21.83 -9.90
N ILE A 218 16.93 -21.81 -8.85
CA ILE A 218 17.09 -22.73 -7.72
C ILE A 218 16.50 -24.07 -8.12
N ASP A 219 17.28 -25.13 -7.95
CA ASP A 219 16.83 -26.48 -8.26
C ASP A 219 15.52 -26.78 -7.52
N PRO A 220 14.49 -27.33 -8.19
CA PRO A 220 13.19 -27.62 -7.57
C PRO A 220 13.31 -28.47 -6.29
N THR A 221 14.32 -29.32 -6.20
CA THR A 221 14.60 -30.17 -5.03
C THR A 221 15.08 -29.38 -3.79
N LEU A 222 15.52 -28.13 -3.95
CA LEU A 222 15.96 -27.23 -2.88
C LEU A 222 14.92 -26.18 -2.49
N THR A 223 13.76 -26.15 -3.16
CA THR A 223 12.68 -25.19 -2.89
C THR A 223 12.20 -25.24 -1.45
N SER A 224 12.09 -26.44 -0.86
CA SER A 224 11.66 -26.61 0.52
C SER A 224 12.68 -26.07 1.55
N VAL A 225 13.97 -26.15 1.24
CA VAL A 225 15.04 -25.52 2.05
C VAL A 225 14.94 -24.00 1.96
N MET A 226 14.77 -23.50 0.74
CA MET A 226 14.63 -22.08 0.44
C MET A 226 13.45 -21.46 1.21
N GLU A 227 12.26 -22.06 1.11
CA GLU A 227 11.06 -21.60 1.79
C GLU A 227 11.23 -21.56 3.32
N LYS A 228 11.87 -22.59 3.90
CA LYS A 228 12.15 -22.62 5.34
C LYS A 228 13.12 -21.51 5.77
N LEU A 229 14.20 -21.27 5.03
CA LEU A 229 15.13 -20.17 5.32
C LEU A 229 14.41 -18.80 5.24
N PHE A 230 13.50 -18.61 4.28
CA PHE A 230 12.69 -17.39 4.20
C PHE A 230 11.71 -17.24 5.36
N GLN A 231 11.05 -18.34 5.76
CA GLN A 231 10.16 -18.33 6.93
C GLN A 231 10.93 -17.97 8.20
N ILE A 232 12.13 -18.52 8.38
CA ILE A 232 13.03 -18.20 9.48
C ILE A 232 13.42 -16.73 9.44
N ARG A 233 13.94 -16.24 8.31
CA ARG A 233 14.31 -14.83 8.12
C ARG A 233 13.15 -13.88 8.43
N ARG A 234 11.95 -14.17 7.90
CA ARG A 234 10.74 -13.36 8.14
C ARG A 234 10.34 -13.38 9.60
N GLY A 235 10.42 -14.54 10.25
CA GLY A 235 10.15 -14.71 11.67
C GLY A 235 11.11 -13.87 12.53
N LEU A 236 12.41 -13.96 12.26
CA LEU A 236 13.45 -13.21 12.98
C LEU A 236 13.25 -11.71 12.81
N LEU A 237 13.05 -11.22 11.58
CA LEU A 237 12.78 -9.81 11.30
C LEU A 237 11.46 -9.33 11.93
N SER A 238 10.45 -10.20 12.01
CA SER A 238 9.20 -9.90 12.71
C SER A 238 9.41 -9.77 14.23
N LEU A 239 10.26 -10.60 14.83
CA LEU A 239 10.58 -10.50 16.26
C LEU A 239 11.36 -9.22 16.57
N VAL A 240 12.32 -8.85 15.71
CA VAL A 240 13.01 -7.55 15.77
C VAL A 240 12.01 -6.40 15.75
N ALA A 241 11.00 -6.45 14.87
CA ALA A 241 9.98 -5.40 14.77
C ALA A 241 8.97 -5.42 15.94
N SER A 242 8.61 -6.60 16.48
CA SER A 242 7.56 -6.74 17.50
C SER A 242 8.05 -6.38 18.90
N SER A 243 9.33 -6.54 19.19
CA SER A 243 9.90 -6.28 20.52
C SER A 243 9.87 -4.80 20.93
N ARG A 244 9.64 -3.86 20.00
CA ARG A 244 9.62 -2.40 20.30
C ARG A 244 8.23 -1.83 20.57
N ASN A 245 7.15 -2.46 20.09
CA ASN A 245 5.77 -2.00 20.36
C ASN A 245 5.38 -2.11 21.85
N MET A 246 6.17 -2.83 22.66
CA MET A 246 5.96 -2.99 24.10
C MET A 246 6.60 -1.85 24.93
N ASP A 247 7.65 -1.20 24.42
CA ASP A 247 8.32 -0.09 25.11
C ASP A 247 7.55 1.24 24.97
N SER A 248 6.82 1.45 23.88
CA SER A 248 6.05 2.67 23.62
C SER A 248 4.75 2.79 24.43
N GLN A 249 4.26 1.71 25.04
CA GLN A 249 3.15 1.77 26.01
C GLN A 249 3.60 2.23 27.41
N ILE A 250 4.91 2.27 27.68
CA ILE A 250 5.46 2.59 29.01
C ILE A 250 5.73 4.10 29.17
N SER A 251 5.80 4.85 28.08
CA SER A 251 6.25 6.26 28.10
C SER A 251 5.14 7.33 28.20
N GLU A 252 3.86 6.97 28.21
CA GLU A 252 2.75 7.95 28.27
C GLU A 252 2.12 8.15 29.67
N GLU A 253 2.45 7.35 30.70
CA GLU A 253 1.81 7.48 32.02
C GLU A 253 2.54 8.37 33.04
N ASP A 254 3.79 8.75 32.80
CA ASP A 254 4.58 9.57 33.73
C ASP A 254 4.80 11.00 33.22
N LEU A 255 3.73 11.78 33.01
CA LEU A 255 3.85 13.24 32.82
C LEU A 255 2.52 14.00 33.00
N ASP A 256 1.77 13.75 34.07
CA ASP A 256 0.80 14.75 34.55
C ASP A 256 0.51 14.61 36.06
N THR A 257 1.34 15.24 36.89
CA THR A 257 0.99 15.51 38.29
C THR A 257 1.39 16.92 38.65
N SER A 258 0.56 17.89 38.27
CA SER A 258 0.51 19.22 38.89
C SER A 258 -0.71 20.00 38.42
N SER A 259 -1.87 19.83 39.08
CA SER A 259 -2.73 20.96 39.52
C SER A 259 -4.08 20.54 40.13
N ARG A 260 -4.37 21.13 41.31
CA ARG A 260 -5.68 21.54 41.87
C ARG A 260 -6.60 20.45 42.43
N THR A 261 -6.54 20.18 43.74
CA THR A 261 -7.26 20.81 44.88
C THR A 261 -8.74 20.41 45.05
N SER A 262 -8.97 19.65 46.13
CA SER A 262 -10.08 19.71 47.11
C SER A 262 -11.52 19.40 46.68
N SER A 263 -12.09 18.30 47.20
CA SER A 263 -13.24 18.28 48.13
C SER A 263 -13.53 16.87 48.71
N GLN A 264 -13.56 16.79 50.04
CA GLN A 264 -14.34 15.95 51.00
C GLN A 264 -15.17 14.75 50.46
N SER A 265 -15.32 13.57 51.10
CA SER A 265 -15.33 13.18 52.51
C SER A 265 -15.30 11.63 52.71
N ASN A 266 -14.73 11.21 53.85
CA ASN A 266 -14.70 9.90 54.54
C ASN A 266 -15.85 8.90 54.33
N ILE A 267 -15.54 7.60 54.18
CA ILE A 267 -16.02 6.44 55.00
C ILE A 267 -14.92 5.34 55.01
N ALA A 268 -14.78 4.62 56.12
CA ALA A 268 -13.67 3.78 56.54
C ALA A 268 -13.63 2.32 56.02
N ASN A 269 -12.40 1.76 56.09
CA ASN A 269 -12.02 0.38 56.48
C ASN A 269 -11.85 -0.74 55.39
N PRO A 270 -11.11 -1.85 55.66
CA PRO A 270 -9.73 -2.00 55.14
C PRO A 270 -9.39 -3.41 54.57
N LEU A 271 -8.14 -3.57 54.09
CA LEU A 271 -7.41 -4.79 53.67
C LEU A 271 -7.81 -5.48 52.34
N GLY A 272 -6.84 -5.61 51.42
CA GLY A 272 -6.89 -6.62 50.35
C GLY A 272 -6.09 -6.38 49.07
N ASN A 273 -4.80 -6.03 49.18
CA ASN A 273 -3.71 -6.33 48.24
C ASN A 273 -4.05 -6.82 46.79
N GLU A 274 -4.02 -5.92 45.78
CA GLU A 274 -3.86 -6.29 44.36
C GLU A 274 -2.94 -5.30 43.62
N LEU A 275 -1.65 -5.30 43.98
CA LEU A 275 -0.57 -4.90 43.06
C LEU A 275 -0.04 -6.19 42.41
N GLY A 276 -0.60 -6.60 41.27
CA GLY A 276 -0.16 -7.87 40.65
C GLY A 276 -0.64 -8.17 39.23
N SER A 277 -1.41 -7.30 38.58
CA SER A 277 -2.04 -7.59 37.28
C SER A 277 -1.29 -7.04 36.06
N GLU A 278 -0.52 -5.96 36.19
CA GLU A 278 0.16 -5.34 35.03
C GLU A 278 1.54 -5.94 34.72
N GLN A 279 2.34 -6.24 35.74
CA GLN A 279 3.65 -6.90 35.56
C GLN A 279 3.53 -8.31 34.94
N LYS A 280 2.41 -9.00 35.16
CA LYS A 280 2.15 -10.32 34.57
C LYS A 280 1.88 -10.24 33.06
N LYS A 281 1.18 -9.22 32.56
CA LYS A 281 0.88 -9.08 31.12
C LYS A 281 2.16 -8.85 30.29
N ASN A 282 3.06 -7.99 30.76
CA ASN A 282 4.33 -7.71 30.07
C ASN A 282 5.32 -8.90 30.13
N ALA A 283 5.37 -9.62 31.25
CA ALA A 283 6.20 -10.82 31.38
C ALA A 283 5.77 -11.97 30.44
N ILE A 284 4.46 -12.10 30.17
CA ILE A 284 3.93 -13.11 29.24
C ILE A 284 4.34 -12.80 27.79
N SER A 285 4.39 -11.52 27.40
CA SER A 285 4.79 -11.08 26.07
C SER A 285 6.28 -11.32 25.78
N HIS A 286 7.19 -10.93 26.70
CA HIS A 286 8.63 -11.19 26.55
C HIS A 286 8.97 -12.68 26.54
N LYS A 287 8.26 -13.48 27.35
CA LYS A 287 8.42 -14.93 27.34
C LYS A 287 8.03 -15.53 25.98
N LEU A 288 6.92 -15.07 25.40
CA LEU A 288 6.46 -15.52 24.08
C LEU A 288 7.42 -15.13 22.94
N VAL A 289 7.99 -13.92 22.99
CA VAL A 289 9.01 -13.46 22.02
C VAL A 289 10.26 -14.33 22.11
N ARG A 290 10.73 -14.63 23.33
CA ARG A 290 11.89 -15.50 23.56
C ARG A 290 11.63 -16.93 23.11
N GLU A 291 10.45 -17.46 23.37
CA GLU A 291 10.04 -18.79 22.92
C GLU A 291 10.02 -18.89 21.39
N LYS A 292 9.40 -17.91 20.70
CA LYS A 292 9.41 -17.84 19.23
C LYS A 292 10.83 -17.68 18.67
N PHE A 293 11.68 -16.91 19.32
CA PHE A 293 13.08 -16.75 18.92
C PHE A 293 13.84 -18.08 18.96
N GLU A 294 13.73 -18.83 20.06
CA GLU A 294 14.42 -20.11 20.21
C GLU A 294 13.91 -21.16 19.21
N VAL A 295 12.61 -21.16 18.88
CA VAL A 295 12.07 -22.02 17.81
C VAL A 295 12.76 -21.72 16.48
N LEU A 296 12.79 -20.46 16.05
CA LEU A 296 13.41 -20.06 14.77
C LEU A 296 14.92 -20.31 14.74
N ARG A 297 15.60 -20.10 15.87
CA ARG A 297 17.03 -20.39 16.03
C ARG A 297 17.32 -21.88 15.90
N ASN A 298 16.48 -22.74 16.48
CA ASN A 298 16.64 -24.19 16.38
C ASN A 298 16.32 -24.69 14.97
N ASP A 299 15.30 -24.14 14.32
CA ASP A 299 14.98 -24.46 12.93
C ASP A 299 16.13 -24.11 11.98
N LEU A 300 16.82 -22.98 12.21
CA LEU A 300 18.00 -22.60 11.45
C LEU A 300 19.16 -23.60 11.64
N LYS A 301 19.47 -23.97 12.89
CA LYS A 301 20.49 -24.97 13.20
C LYS A 301 20.19 -26.34 12.59
N ASN A 302 18.91 -26.74 12.56
CA ASN A 302 18.49 -27.99 11.93
C ASN A 302 18.74 -27.96 10.42
N LEU A 303 18.55 -26.82 9.76
CA LEU A 303 18.88 -26.66 8.34
C LEU A 303 20.39 -26.64 8.08
N GLU A 304 21.18 -26.02 8.97
CA GLU A 304 22.64 -26.07 8.88
C GLU A 304 23.18 -27.48 9.03
N ALA A 305 22.60 -28.27 9.94
CA ALA A 305 22.97 -29.66 10.15
C ALA A 305 22.63 -30.57 8.96
N HIS A 306 21.71 -30.15 8.09
CA HIS A 306 21.32 -30.87 6.87
C HIS A 306 22.23 -30.57 5.66
N ARG A 307 23.30 -29.78 5.85
CA ARG A 307 24.28 -29.49 4.79
C ARG A 307 25.28 -30.64 4.62
N ASP A 308 25.96 -30.67 3.48
CA ASP A 308 27.07 -31.59 3.24
C ASP A 308 28.40 -31.09 3.84
N GLU A 309 29.47 -31.88 3.68
CA GLU A 309 30.81 -31.57 4.19
C GLU A 309 31.44 -30.33 3.52
N ASP A 310 30.95 -29.93 2.35
CA ASP A 310 31.41 -28.77 1.57
C ASP A 310 30.57 -27.51 1.83
N GLY A 311 29.54 -27.58 2.68
CA GLY A 311 28.65 -26.47 2.99
C GLY A 311 27.57 -26.22 1.92
N LYS A 312 27.17 -27.22 1.15
CA LYS A 312 26.02 -27.15 0.24
C LYS A 312 24.77 -27.75 0.90
N PHE A 313 23.62 -27.18 0.57
CA PHE A 313 22.33 -27.67 1.01
C PHE A 313 21.92 -28.94 0.27
N LYS A 314 21.46 -29.94 1.02
CA LYS A 314 20.79 -31.13 0.48
C LYS A 314 19.29 -30.89 0.42
N SER A 315 18.64 -31.47 -0.59
CA SER A 315 17.17 -31.54 -0.67
C SER A 315 16.59 -32.22 0.57
N LEU A 316 15.50 -31.67 1.10
CA LEU A 316 14.82 -32.26 2.27
C LEU A 316 14.05 -33.53 1.90
N GLU A 317 13.67 -33.71 0.63
CA GLU A 317 12.94 -34.90 0.17
C GLU A 317 13.87 -35.98 -0.40
N THR A 318 14.93 -35.57 -1.09
CA THR A 318 15.77 -36.52 -1.87
C THR A 318 17.18 -36.71 -1.31
N ASP A 319 17.58 -35.89 -0.32
CA ASP A 319 18.91 -35.88 0.32
C ASP A 319 20.08 -35.70 -0.67
N LYS A 320 19.78 -35.24 -1.90
CA LYS A 320 20.77 -34.93 -2.93
C LYS A 320 21.15 -33.46 -2.90
N VAL A 321 22.41 -33.20 -3.23
CA VAL A 321 22.93 -31.85 -3.42
C VAL A 321 22.69 -31.44 -4.87
N ALA A 322 22.02 -30.30 -5.06
CA ALA A 322 21.94 -29.64 -6.35
C ALA A 322 22.97 -28.51 -6.41
N GLU A 323 23.58 -28.28 -7.57
CA GLU A 323 24.61 -27.25 -7.75
C GLU A 323 23.99 -25.84 -7.89
N ASN A 324 22.82 -25.75 -8.52
CA ASN A 324 22.17 -24.48 -8.81
C ASN A 324 21.43 -23.95 -7.58
N GLY A 325 21.64 -22.67 -7.25
CA GLY A 325 20.94 -21.98 -6.16
C GLY A 325 21.63 -22.06 -4.79
N GLN A 326 22.76 -22.77 -4.69
CA GLN A 326 23.53 -22.91 -3.45
C GLN A 326 24.06 -21.57 -2.93
N LEU A 327 24.49 -20.68 -3.82
CA LEU A 327 24.98 -19.36 -3.45
C LEU A 327 23.89 -18.51 -2.80
N VAL A 328 22.67 -18.53 -3.37
CA VAL A 328 21.51 -17.83 -2.83
C VAL A 328 21.13 -18.37 -1.46
N LEU A 329 21.10 -19.70 -1.29
CA LEU A 329 20.76 -20.33 -0.01
C LEU A 329 21.82 -20.07 1.06
N ASN A 330 23.10 -20.10 0.69
CA ASN A 330 24.20 -19.80 1.60
C ASN A 330 24.15 -18.33 2.06
N GLY A 331 23.94 -17.39 1.14
CA GLY A 331 23.76 -15.98 1.49
C GLY A 331 22.52 -15.75 2.38
N LEU A 332 21.42 -16.47 2.14
CA LEU A 332 20.22 -16.39 2.96
C LEU A 332 20.42 -16.99 4.36
N LEU A 333 21.23 -18.04 4.48
CA LEU A 333 21.63 -18.63 5.76
C LEU A 333 22.51 -17.67 6.56
N ASP A 334 23.52 -17.07 5.93
CA ASP A 334 24.39 -16.07 6.57
C ASP A 334 23.56 -14.89 7.10
N ASP A 335 22.63 -14.37 6.29
CA ASP A 335 21.67 -13.34 6.70
C ASP A 335 20.85 -13.77 7.94
N CYS A 336 20.39 -15.03 8.00
CA CYS A 336 19.64 -15.53 9.15
C CYS A 336 20.51 -15.68 10.40
N ASN A 337 21.75 -16.13 10.24
CA ASN A 337 22.70 -16.30 11.34
C ASN A 337 23.09 -14.96 11.96
N ASP A 338 23.30 -13.94 11.13
CA ASP A 338 23.54 -12.57 11.60
C ASP A 338 22.36 -12.07 12.45
N LEU A 339 21.12 -12.25 11.96
CA LEU A 339 19.91 -11.87 12.69
C LEU A 339 19.73 -12.65 14.01
N VAL A 340 20.05 -13.95 14.01
CA VAL A 340 20.02 -14.78 15.23
C VAL A 340 21.05 -14.30 16.24
N SER A 341 22.27 -14.00 15.80
CA SER A 341 23.32 -13.50 16.69
C SER A 341 22.92 -12.17 17.31
N ASP A 342 22.34 -11.27 16.51
CA ASP A 342 21.87 -9.95 16.97
C ASP A 342 20.72 -10.08 17.99
N LEU A 343 19.71 -10.90 17.70
CA LEU A 343 18.59 -11.16 18.63
C LEU A 343 19.05 -11.89 19.91
N SER A 344 20.01 -12.80 19.82
CA SER A 344 20.55 -13.49 21.00
C SER A 344 21.20 -12.50 21.96
N HIS A 345 22.05 -11.60 21.44
CA HIS A 345 22.67 -10.56 22.24
C HIS A 345 21.63 -9.61 22.85
N GLN A 346 20.56 -9.29 22.13
CA GLN A 346 19.47 -8.44 22.62
C GLN A 346 18.73 -9.07 23.81
N ILE A 347 18.41 -10.37 23.73
CA ILE A 347 17.70 -11.11 24.79
C ILE A 347 18.55 -11.23 26.06
N GLU A 348 19.87 -11.31 25.95
CA GLU A 348 20.79 -11.47 27.08
C GLU A 348 21.06 -10.16 27.85
N THR A 349 20.99 -9.00 27.19
CA THR A 349 21.33 -7.71 27.83
C THR A 349 20.23 -7.04 28.63
N GLY A 350 18.98 -7.55 28.61
CA GLY A 350 17.89 -7.14 29.53
C GLY A 350 17.40 -5.69 29.46
N ASN A 351 18.01 -4.83 28.66
CA ASN A 351 17.57 -3.46 28.39
C ASN A 351 16.92 -3.40 27.00
N GLY A 352 15.77 -2.73 26.91
CA GLY A 352 15.03 -2.49 25.67
C GLY A 352 15.90 -2.10 24.48
N LEU A 353 15.39 -2.43 23.30
CA LEU A 353 16.11 -2.60 22.04
C LEU A 353 16.92 -1.36 21.60
N LYS A 354 18.14 -1.20 22.12
CA LYS A 354 19.17 -0.43 21.42
C LYS A 354 19.95 -1.43 20.58
N LEU A 355 19.57 -1.60 19.31
CA LEU A 355 20.52 -2.15 18.33
C LEU A 355 21.81 -1.36 18.53
N SER A 356 22.91 -2.05 18.79
CA SER A 356 24.24 -1.43 18.77
C SER A 356 24.60 -1.16 17.31
N MET A 357 23.84 -0.26 16.70
CA MET A 357 24.07 0.26 15.37
C MET A 357 24.88 1.54 15.50
N ASP A 358 25.61 1.89 14.45
CA ASP A 358 26.34 3.16 14.40
C ASP A 358 25.41 4.33 14.81
N PRO A 359 25.84 5.22 15.74
CA PRO A 359 25.07 6.39 16.14
C PRO A 359 24.57 7.24 14.96
N SER A 360 25.26 7.22 13.82
CA SER A 360 24.85 7.90 12.59
C SER A 360 23.62 7.28 11.90
N LEU A 361 23.43 5.96 12.03
CA LEU A 361 22.34 5.21 11.38
C LEU A 361 21.08 5.15 12.25
N GLN A 362 21.21 5.30 13.57
CA GLN A 362 20.11 5.19 14.54
C GLN A 362 18.89 6.07 14.22
N PRO A 363 19.05 7.36 13.84
CA PRO A 363 17.91 8.21 13.49
C PRO A 363 17.15 7.74 12.25
N VAL A 364 17.85 7.14 11.27
CA VAL A 364 17.24 6.63 10.04
C VAL A 364 16.39 5.39 10.35
N TYR A 365 16.92 4.49 11.18
CA TYR A 365 16.22 3.28 11.62
C TYR A 365 14.95 3.59 12.39
N GLU A 366 14.99 4.55 13.32
CA GLU A 366 13.83 4.99 14.09
C GLU A 366 12.73 5.56 13.19
N ARG A 367 13.10 6.45 12.26
CA ARG A 367 12.17 7.04 11.29
C ARG A 367 11.53 5.99 10.37
N LEU A 368 12.32 5.03 9.86
CA LEU A 368 11.80 3.94 9.02
C LEU A 368 10.85 3.02 9.80
N LEU A 369 11.18 2.71 11.05
CA LEU A 369 10.32 1.86 11.87
C LEU A 369 8.97 2.55 12.17
N GLU A 370 8.98 3.83 12.53
CA GLU A 370 7.76 4.61 12.76
C GLU A 370 6.85 4.63 11.53
N ILE A 371 7.44 4.84 10.34
CA ILE A 371 6.70 4.79 9.08
C ILE A 371 6.12 3.39 8.86
N LYS A 372 6.91 2.33 9.07
CA LYS A 372 6.46 0.94 8.93
C LYS A 372 5.28 0.63 9.85
N THR A 373 5.37 0.93 11.13
CA THR A 373 4.30 0.62 12.10
C THR A 373 3.02 1.36 11.74
N THR A 374 3.13 2.64 11.35
CA THR A 374 2.00 3.44 10.88
C THR A 374 1.35 2.83 9.64
N LEU A 375 2.16 2.44 8.64
CA LEU A 375 1.69 1.80 7.42
C LEU A 375 1.05 0.43 7.66
N GLU A 376 1.61 -0.40 8.55
CA GLU A 376 1.02 -1.69 8.94
C GLU A 376 -0.33 -1.52 9.65
N ASN A 377 -0.44 -0.53 10.54
CA ASN A 377 -1.71 -0.19 11.16
C ASN A 377 -2.73 0.25 10.10
N LEU A 378 -2.33 1.09 9.13
CA LEU A 378 -3.18 1.50 8.02
C LEU A 378 -3.62 0.33 7.14
N MET A 379 -2.79 -0.70 6.94
CA MET A 379 -3.20 -1.91 6.22
C MET A 379 -4.35 -2.64 6.93
N ILE A 380 -4.32 -2.68 8.27
CA ILE A 380 -5.35 -3.35 9.07
C ILE A 380 -6.61 -2.49 9.15
N THR A 381 -6.47 -1.19 9.37
CA THR A 381 -7.59 -0.24 9.57
C THR A 381 -8.13 0.35 8.27
N ARG A 382 -7.58 -0.06 7.12
CA ARG A 382 -7.77 0.48 5.76
C ARG A 382 -9.21 0.81 5.39
N ARG A 383 -10.14 0.02 5.92
CA ARG A 383 -11.54 -0.04 5.48
C ARG A 383 -12.39 1.20 5.78
N TRP A 384 -11.89 2.19 6.54
CA TRP A 384 -12.78 3.24 7.06
C TRP A 384 -12.33 4.71 6.93
N THR A 385 -11.07 5.05 6.64
CA THR A 385 -10.62 6.46 6.78
C THR A 385 -9.49 6.95 5.86
N LEU A 386 -8.90 6.10 5.02
CA LEU A 386 -7.71 6.45 4.26
C LEU A 386 -8.07 6.94 2.85
N ARG A 387 -7.59 8.12 2.46
CA ARG A 387 -7.56 8.54 1.05
C ARG A 387 -6.26 8.05 0.41
N GLU A 388 -6.28 7.60 -0.84
CA GLU A 388 -5.07 7.19 -1.56
C GLU A 388 -4.04 8.31 -1.63
N THR A 389 -4.49 9.57 -1.73
CA THR A 389 -3.61 10.75 -1.64
C THR A 389 -2.82 10.81 -0.33
N ASP A 390 -3.33 10.29 0.79
CA ASP A 390 -2.60 10.21 2.07
C ASP A 390 -1.31 9.38 1.97
N LEU A 391 -1.24 8.43 1.04
CA LEU A 391 -0.03 7.63 0.79
C LEU A 391 1.15 8.48 0.29
N PHE A 392 0.89 9.58 -0.43
CA PHE A 392 1.95 10.45 -0.96
C PHE A 392 2.91 10.97 0.12
N SER A 393 2.41 11.28 1.31
CA SER A 393 3.27 11.78 2.40
C SER A 393 4.22 10.71 2.91
N TYR A 394 3.80 9.45 2.90
CA TYR A 394 4.67 8.34 3.26
C TYR A 394 5.66 8.03 2.14
N GLN A 395 5.22 8.01 0.87
CA GLN A 395 6.12 7.88 -0.28
C GLN A 395 7.21 8.95 -0.28
N LYS A 396 6.85 10.22 -0.07
CA LYS A 396 7.80 11.32 0.02
C LYS A 396 8.76 11.16 1.20
N LYS A 397 8.25 10.83 2.40
CA LYS A 397 9.09 10.58 3.57
C LYS A 397 10.08 9.44 3.33
N LEU A 398 9.69 8.39 2.60
CA LEU A 398 10.56 7.27 2.24
C LEU A 398 11.58 7.68 1.19
N ASN A 399 11.18 8.40 0.14
CA ASN A 399 12.09 8.94 -0.88
C ASN A 399 13.12 9.88 -0.26
N GLU A 400 12.72 10.72 0.70
CA GLU A 400 13.65 11.58 1.45
C GLU A 400 14.69 10.76 2.22
N ILE A 401 14.29 9.64 2.82
CA ILE A 401 15.22 8.73 3.51
C ILE A 401 16.12 8.04 2.50
N ASP A 402 15.54 7.52 1.40
CA ASP A 402 16.25 6.84 0.33
C ASP A 402 17.34 7.72 -0.27
N ASN A 403 17.03 8.99 -0.54
CA ASN A 403 17.96 9.99 -1.06
C ASN A 403 19.12 10.36 -0.12
N LEU A 404 19.10 9.94 1.14
CA LEU A 404 20.26 10.07 2.03
C LEU A 404 21.37 9.07 1.66
N ARG A 405 21.06 8.03 0.88
CA ARG A 405 22.01 7.00 0.48
C ARG A 405 22.94 7.51 -0.62
N VAL A 406 24.20 7.10 -0.53
CA VAL A 406 25.23 7.35 -1.55
C VAL A 406 25.76 5.99 -2.00
N ASN A 407 25.67 5.68 -3.29
CA ASN A 407 26.06 4.38 -3.87
C ASN A 407 25.39 3.18 -3.17
N GLY A 408 24.09 3.29 -2.87
CA GLY A 408 23.31 2.21 -2.24
C GLY A 408 23.56 2.00 -0.74
N ARG A 409 24.32 2.89 -0.08
CA ARG A 409 24.59 2.81 1.37
C ARG A 409 24.32 4.15 2.07
N PHE A 410 23.82 4.10 3.29
CA PHE A 410 23.70 5.28 4.15
C PHE A 410 25.09 5.72 4.63
N PRO A 411 25.42 7.03 4.60
CA PRO A 411 26.68 7.54 5.13
C PRO A 411 26.87 7.12 6.59
N THR A 412 27.97 6.43 6.88
CA THR A 412 28.31 5.89 8.20
C THR A 412 29.82 6.01 8.42
N GLU A 413 30.23 6.29 9.65
CA GLU A 413 31.65 6.38 10.01
C GLU A 413 32.28 4.99 10.15
N THR A 414 31.47 4.00 10.53
CA THR A 414 31.87 2.59 10.61
C THR A 414 31.41 1.83 9.37
N ALA A 415 32.21 0.87 8.90
CA ALA A 415 31.82 -0.06 7.85
C ALA A 415 30.83 -1.13 8.38
N ASP A 416 29.76 -0.72 9.04
CA ASP A 416 28.73 -1.61 9.55
C ASP A 416 27.83 -2.10 8.41
N SER A 417 28.12 -3.27 7.84
CA SER A 417 27.30 -3.90 6.81
C SER A 417 25.93 -4.33 7.34
N ARG A 418 25.81 -4.64 8.63
CA ARG A 418 24.59 -5.22 9.22
C ARG A 418 23.50 -4.17 9.37
N GLY A 419 23.82 -3.01 9.94
CA GLY A 419 22.89 -1.88 10.01
C GLY A 419 22.35 -1.47 8.64
N GLN A 420 23.21 -1.49 7.62
CA GLN A 420 22.84 -1.15 6.24
C GLN A 420 21.82 -2.13 5.65
N SER A 421 22.03 -3.45 5.82
CA SER A 421 21.09 -4.48 5.36
C SER A 421 19.73 -4.38 6.04
N ILE A 422 19.70 -4.07 7.35
CA ILE A 422 18.46 -3.89 8.11
C ILE A 422 17.69 -2.65 7.61
N LEU A 423 18.38 -1.53 7.38
CA LEU A 423 17.76 -0.31 6.85
C LEU A 423 17.19 -0.53 5.45
N LEU A 424 17.93 -1.20 4.55
CA LEU A 424 17.45 -1.56 3.22
C LEU A 424 16.21 -2.47 3.29
N TYR A 425 16.22 -3.47 4.16
CA TYR A 425 15.06 -4.34 4.39
C TYR A 425 13.83 -3.55 4.84
N LEU A 426 13.99 -2.65 5.82
CA LEU A 426 12.88 -1.83 6.33
C LEU A 426 12.34 -0.89 5.26
N LEU A 427 13.22 -0.27 4.47
CA LEU A 427 12.86 0.59 3.34
C LEU A 427 12.01 -0.19 2.33
N ARG A 428 12.53 -1.33 1.84
CA ARG A 428 11.80 -2.23 0.93
C ARG A 428 10.46 -2.67 1.50
N ARG A 429 10.41 -3.00 2.79
CA ARG A 429 9.17 -3.40 3.48
C ARG A 429 8.15 -2.27 3.49
N CYS A 430 8.56 -1.02 3.72
CA CYS A 430 7.66 0.13 3.67
C CYS A 430 7.09 0.35 2.27
N TYR A 431 7.93 0.32 1.23
CA TYR A 431 7.46 0.42 -0.17
C TYR A 431 6.52 -0.73 -0.54
N ALA A 432 6.81 -1.96 -0.10
CA ALA A 432 5.95 -3.11 -0.36
C ALA A 432 4.57 -2.99 0.31
N ILE A 433 4.50 -2.37 1.49
CA ILE A 433 3.24 -2.07 2.15
C ILE A 433 2.47 -0.99 1.38
N ILE A 434 3.13 0.10 0.99
CA ILE A 434 2.49 1.17 0.18
C ILE A 434 1.96 0.59 -1.12
N TYR A 435 2.76 -0.25 -1.79
CA TYR A 435 2.35 -0.93 -3.01
C TYR A 435 1.06 -1.76 -2.80
N LYS A 436 1.00 -2.59 -1.75
CA LYS A 436 -0.21 -3.35 -1.40
C LYS A 436 -1.39 -2.45 -1.06
N LEU A 437 -1.14 -1.33 -0.39
CA LEU A 437 -2.15 -0.31 -0.10
C LEU A 437 -2.65 0.39 -1.37
N LEU A 438 -1.85 0.51 -2.43
CA LEU A 438 -2.31 1.03 -3.72
C LEU A 438 -3.06 -0.02 -4.53
N GLU A 439 -2.59 -1.27 -4.51
CA GLU A 439 -3.23 -2.38 -5.24
C GLU A 439 -4.64 -2.68 -4.75
N SER A 440 -4.86 -2.62 -3.45
CA SER A 440 -6.15 -2.99 -2.88
C SER A 440 -7.22 -1.88 -2.99
N SER A 441 -6.95 -0.72 -3.63
CA SER A 441 -7.87 0.43 -3.63
C SER A 441 -9.19 0.10 -4.33
N GLU A 442 -10.31 0.34 -3.65
CA GLU A 442 -11.64 0.12 -4.24
C GLU A 442 -11.97 1.27 -5.21
N PRO A 443 -12.54 1.00 -6.40
CA PRO A 443 -12.89 2.04 -7.38
C PRO A 443 -14.21 2.72 -7.00
N VAL A 444 -14.31 3.22 -5.78
CA VAL A 444 -15.49 3.95 -5.29
C VAL A 444 -15.04 5.37 -4.99
N SER A 445 -15.58 6.31 -5.76
CA SER A 445 -15.31 7.73 -5.59
C SER A 445 -15.60 8.20 -4.16
N GLU A 446 -14.84 9.18 -3.70
CA GLU A 446 -14.98 9.75 -2.34
C GLU A 446 -16.43 10.19 -2.03
N ALA A 447 -17.13 10.74 -3.03
CA ALA A 447 -18.53 11.17 -2.90
C ALA A 447 -19.49 10.01 -2.55
N LEU A 448 -19.20 8.79 -3.00
CA LEU A 448 -20.05 7.62 -2.75
C LEU A 448 -19.61 6.79 -1.54
N GLN A 449 -18.45 7.07 -0.95
CA GLN A 449 -17.94 6.38 0.24
C GLN A 449 -18.93 6.36 1.41
N PRO A 450 -19.67 7.45 1.74
CA PRO A 450 -20.66 7.42 2.82
C PRO A 450 -21.78 6.40 2.59
N ILE A 451 -22.20 6.23 1.34
CA ILE A 451 -23.25 5.27 0.95
C ILE A 451 -22.67 3.84 0.99
N HIS A 452 -21.47 3.66 0.44
CA HIS A 452 -20.76 2.39 0.45
C HIS A 452 -20.54 1.85 1.87
N ASN A 453 -20.11 2.71 2.80
CA ASN A 453 -19.89 2.34 4.20
C ASN A 453 -21.18 1.92 4.91
N GLN A 454 -22.28 2.61 4.62
CA GLN A 454 -23.60 2.26 5.17
C GLN A 454 -24.09 0.92 4.63
N LEU A 455 -24.03 0.71 3.32
CA LEU A 455 -24.40 -0.57 2.70
C LEU A 455 -23.53 -1.73 3.18
N SER A 456 -22.22 -1.51 3.30
CA SER A 456 -21.28 -2.51 3.83
C SER A 456 -21.62 -2.91 5.26
N THR A 457 -22.00 -1.92 6.09
CA THR A 457 -22.42 -2.17 7.48
C THR A 457 -23.72 -2.98 7.52
N VAL A 458 -24.72 -2.57 6.73
CA VAL A 458 -26.00 -3.30 6.62
C VAL A 458 -25.77 -4.73 6.17
N ARG A 459 -24.98 -4.95 5.12
CA ARG A 459 -24.62 -6.30 4.64
C ARG A 459 -23.98 -7.14 5.75
N ARG A 460 -23.06 -6.57 6.52
CA ARG A 460 -22.41 -7.30 7.62
C ARG A 460 -23.41 -7.70 8.70
N CYS A 461 -24.29 -6.79 9.11
CA CYS A 461 -25.34 -7.08 10.07
C CYS A 461 -26.30 -8.17 9.56
N LEU A 462 -26.71 -8.11 8.29
CA LEU A 462 -27.58 -9.12 7.67
C LEU A 462 -26.92 -10.50 7.59
N LEU A 463 -25.64 -10.57 7.20
CA LEU A 463 -24.89 -11.83 7.18
C LEU A 463 -24.68 -12.39 8.59
N GLU A 464 -24.49 -11.53 9.58
CA GLU A 464 -24.39 -11.94 10.97
C GLU A 464 -25.71 -12.49 11.50
N LEU A 465 -26.85 -11.85 11.20
CA LEU A 465 -28.18 -12.37 11.50
C LEU A 465 -28.41 -13.75 10.88
N LYS A 466 -28.10 -13.90 9.58
CA LYS A 466 -28.22 -15.19 8.90
C LYS A 466 -27.38 -16.27 9.58
N ARG A 467 -26.14 -15.95 9.97
CA ARG A 467 -25.26 -16.90 10.67
C ARG A 467 -25.80 -17.29 12.06
N MET A 468 -26.56 -16.43 12.71
CA MET A 468 -27.14 -16.68 14.04
C MET A 468 -28.48 -17.45 13.98
N GLY A 469 -28.85 -17.99 12.82
CA GLY A 469 -30.03 -18.81 12.64
C GLY A 469 -31.25 -18.06 12.11
N GLY A 470 -31.05 -16.94 11.43
CA GLY A 470 -32.12 -16.15 10.81
C GLY A 470 -32.85 -15.24 11.80
N VAL A 471 -34.08 -14.87 11.47
CA VAL A 471 -34.97 -14.09 12.33
C VAL A 471 -36.19 -14.93 12.70
N ASN A 472 -36.77 -14.70 13.88
CA ASN A 472 -37.97 -15.41 14.32
C ASN A 472 -39.27 -14.70 13.88
N ASN A 473 -39.17 -13.43 13.47
CA ASN A 473 -40.30 -12.63 13.04
C ASN A 473 -39.86 -11.70 11.91
N GLU A 474 -40.63 -11.67 10.82
CA GLU A 474 -40.36 -10.82 9.65
C GLU A 474 -40.20 -9.33 10.03
N ARG A 475 -40.88 -8.88 11.11
CA ARG A 475 -40.80 -7.50 11.61
C ARG A 475 -39.37 -7.10 12.02
N GLU A 476 -38.52 -8.05 12.40
CA GLU A 476 -37.12 -7.79 12.76
C GLU A 476 -36.27 -7.35 11.55
N LEU A 477 -36.73 -7.65 10.32
CA LEU A 477 -36.07 -7.23 9.08
C LEU A 477 -36.45 -5.80 8.69
N TYR A 478 -37.52 -5.24 9.25
CA TYR A 478 -38.05 -3.92 8.87
C TYR A 478 -37.04 -2.77 9.01
N PRO A 479 -36.23 -2.67 10.10
CA PRO A 479 -35.20 -1.64 10.21
C PRO A 479 -34.18 -1.67 9.06
N TYR A 480 -33.80 -2.88 8.62
CA TYR A 480 -32.87 -3.06 7.50
C TYR A 480 -33.54 -2.71 6.17
N GLN A 481 -34.78 -3.13 5.95
CA GLN A 481 -35.56 -2.75 4.75
C GLN A 481 -35.71 -1.24 4.64
N MET A 482 -36.09 -0.56 5.73
CA MET A 482 -36.19 0.90 5.76
C MET A 482 -34.85 1.57 5.49
N LYS A 483 -33.75 1.02 6.05
CA LYS A 483 -32.42 1.55 5.79
C LYS A 483 -32.03 1.39 4.31
N LEU A 484 -32.23 0.21 3.71
CA LEU A 484 -31.96 -0.02 2.29
C LEU A 484 -32.83 0.85 1.39
N ALA A 485 -34.13 0.96 1.67
CA ALA A 485 -35.04 1.84 0.93
C ALA A 485 -34.59 3.32 1.02
N SER A 486 -34.14 3.78 2.19
CA SER A 486 -33.60 5.13 2.35
C SER A 486 -32.35 5.38 1.52
N LEU A 487 -31.51 4.35 1.32
CA LEU A 487 -30.31 4.43 0.50
C LEU A 487 -30.64 4.32 -0.99
N ASP A 488 -31.64 3.53 -1.36
CA ASP A 488 -32.12 3.40 -2.73
C ASP A 488 -32.78 4.70 -3.22
N ASN A 489 -33.56 5.36 -2.35
CA ASN A 489 -34.20 6.65 -2.64
C ASN A 489 -33.22 7.80 -2.89
N LEU A 490 -31.92 7.65 -2.57
CA LEU A 490 -30.90 8.62 -2.94
C LEU A 490 -30.56 8.58 -4.44
N ARG A 491 -30.97 7.51 -5.14
CA ARG A 491 -30.75 7.35 -6.57
C ARG A 491 -31.79 8.12 -7.37
N GLN A 492 -31.37 8.65 -8.51
CA GLN A 492 -32.27 9.16 -9.54
C GLN A 492 -32.02 8.32 -10.80
N ASP A 493 -33.08 7.74 -11.38
CA ASP A 493 -32.99 6.82 -12.52
C ASP A 493 -32.00 5.65 -12.33
N GLY A 494 -31.87 5.16 -11.09
CA GLY A 494 -30.96 4.07 -10.74
C GLY A 494 -29.49 4.48 -10.56
N ILE A 495 -29.19 5.78 -10.56
CA ILE A 495 -27.82 6.34 -10.47
C ILE A 495 -27.68 7.20 -9.21
N PHE A 496 -26.57 7.04 -8.49
CA PHE A 496 -26.18 7.97 -7.42
C PHE A 496 -25.43 9.16 -8.00
N TYR A 497 -25.90 10.38 -7.76
CA TYR A 497 -25.25 11.61 -8.20
C TYR A 497 -24.42 12.23 -7.07
N ASP A 498 -23.36 12.96 -7.41
CA ASP A 498 -22.65 13.82 -6.45
C ASP A 498 -23.38 15.16 -6.22
N SER A 499 -22.80 16.01 -5.36
CA SER A 499 -23.31 17.35 -5.06
C SER A 499 -23.36 18.28 -6.27
N ASP A 500 -22.58 17.98 -7.30
CA ASP A 500 -22.42 18.79 -8.50
C ASP A 500 -23.30 18.26 -9.66
N GLY A 501 -24.05 17.17 -9.43
CA GLY A 501 -24.92 16.54 -10.42
C GLY A 501 -24.19 15.66 -11.44
N ASN A 502 -22.94 15.31 -11.20
CA ASN A 502 -22.20 14.38 -12.05
C ASN A 502 -22.42 12.94 -11.60
N ILE A 503 -22.12 11.98 -12.49
CA ILE A 503 -22.18 10.55 -12.22
C ILE A 503 -20.83 10.11 -11.65
N PRO A 504 -20.72 9.81 -10.34
CA PRO A 504 -19.45 9.45 -9.73
C PRO A 504 -19.15 7.97 -9.93
N GLU A 505 -17.88 7.61 -9.91
CA GLU A 505 -17.46 6.21 -10.10
C GLU A 505 -17.72 5.35 -8.86
N GLY A 506 -17.90 4.04 -9.08
CA GLY A 506 -18.29 3.08 -8.05
C GLY A 506 -19.77 2.67 -8.09
N GLN A 507 -20.55 3.18 -9.05
CA GLN A 507 -21.98 2.83 -9.22
C GLN A 507 -22.22 1.32 -9.26
N GLY A 508 -21.44 0.59 -10.06
CA GLY A 508 -21.59 -0.86 -10.20
C GLY A 508 -21.38 -1.60 -8.88
N ILE A 509 -20.42 -1.16 -8.06
CA ILE A 509 -20.15 -1.75 -6.74
C ILE A 509 -21.32 -1.50 -5.80
N LEU A 510 -21.82 -0.26 -5.74
CA LEU A 510 -22.95 0.10 -4.89
C LEU A 510 -24.25 -0.58 -5.33
N ASN A 511 -24.44 -0.73 -6.64
CA ASN A 511 -25.58 -1.45 -7.21
C ASN A 511 -25.53 -2.93 -6.86
N ALA A 512 -24.38 -3.58 -7.06
CA ALA A 512 -24.18 -4.97 -6.65
C ALA A 512 -24.31 -5.15 -5.13
N LEU A 513 -23.81 -4.21 -4.34
CA LEU A 513 -23.88 -4.26 -2.89
C LEU A 513 -25.30 -4.04 -2.38
N LEU A 514 -26.05 -3.09 -2.94
CA LEU A 514 -27.46 -2.87 -2.59
C LEU A 514 -28.32 -4.07 -3.01
N ALA A 515 -28.16 -4.56 -4.24
CA ALA A 515 -28.85 -5.74 -4.73
C ALA A 515 -28.58 -6.94 -3.81
N GLY A 516 -27.30 -7.21 -3.50
CA GLY A 516 -26.94 -8.28 -2.59
C GLY A 516 -27.50 -8.10 -1.17
N CYS A 517 -27.70 -6.87 -0.68
CA CYS A 517 -28.39 -6.66 0.60
C CYS A 517 -29.89 -6.98 0.51
N PHE A 518 -30.56 -6.61 -0.59
CA PHE A 518 -31.95 -6.98 -0.83
C PHE A 518 -32.12 -8.49 -0.99
N ASP A 519 -31.20 -9.15 -1.71
CA ASP A 519 -31.19 -10.60 -1.88
C ASP A 519 -31.08 -11.31 -0.53
N ILE A 520 -30.17 -10.87 0.36
CA ILE A 520 -30.05 -11.44 1.70
C ILE A 520 -31.32 -11.22 2.53
N ILE A 521 -31.96 -10.05 2.43
CA ILE A 521 -33.23 -9.82 3.13
C ILE A 521 -34.32 -10.75 2.58
N HIS A 522 -34.42 -10.88 1.26
CA HIS A 522 -35.41 -11.75 0.65
C HIS A 522 -35.20 -13.21 1.06
N GLU A 523 -33.96 -13.68 1.05
CA GLU A 523 -33.60 -15.01 1.52
C GLU A 523 -33.99 -15.22 2.99
N LEU A 524 -33.66 -14.28 3.88
CA LEU A 524 -34.07 -14.34 5.29
C LEU A 524 -35.59 -14.34 5.49
N LYS A 525 -36.35 -13.65 4.63
CA LYS A 525 -37.82 -13.70 4.68
C LYS A 525 -38.35 -15.08 4.34
N VAL A 526 -37.87 -15.65 3.23
CA VAL A 526 -38.26 -16.99 2.79
C VAL A 526 -37.93 -18.02 3.88
N GLU A 527 -36.72 -17.98 4.45
CA GLU A 527 -36.33 -18.85 5.57
C GLU A 527 -37.23 -18.69 6.81
N THR A 528 -37.81 -17.50 7.04
CA THR A 528 -38.72 -17.26 8.17
C THR A 528 -40.14 -17.74 7.87
N GLU A 529 -40.60 -17.58 6.63
CA GLU A 529 -41.90 -18.08 6.16
C GLU A 529 -41.93 -19.61 6.17
N GLU A 530 -40.92 -20.27 5.61
CA GLU A 530 -40.79 -21.74 5.62
C GLU A 530 -40.81 -22.31 7.04
N ARG A 531 -40.11 -21.65 7.99
CA ARG A 531 -40.09 -22.09 9.39
C ARG A 531 -41.44 -21.91 10.09
N GLY A 532 -42.21 -20.88 9.73
CA GLY A 532 -43.57 -20.69 10.25
C GLY A 532 -44.55 -21.73 9.70
N GLU A 533 -44.38 -22.16 8.45
CA GLU A 533 -45.18 -23.24 7.85
C GLU A 533 -44.84 -24.59 8.51
N GLU A 534 -43.57 -24.87 8.81
CA GLU A 534 -43.16 -26.07 9.57
C GLU A 534 -43.76 -26.11 10.98
N ASP A 535 -43.78 -24.97 11.70
CA ASP A 535 -44.37 -24.88 13.05
C ASP A 535 -45.92 -25.06 13.00
N GLU A 536 -46.61 -24.61 11.94
CA GLU A 536 -48.07 -24.78 11.77
C GLU A 536 -48.45 -26.23 11.40
N GLU A 537 -47.63 -26.95 10.61
CA GLU A 537 -47.86 -28.36 10.29
C GLU A 537 -47.64 -29.30 11.50
N GLU A 538 -46.73 -28.98 12.42
CA GLU A 538 -46.51 -29.75 13.66
C GLU A 538 -47.67 -29.59 14.68
N ASP A 539 -48.30 -28.42 14.75
CA ASP A 539 -49.43 -28.18 15.66
C ASP A 539 -50.75 -28.86 15.19
N ASP A 540 -50.95 -29.03 13.87
CA ASP A 540 -52.13 -29.70 13.31
C ASP A 540 -52.10 -31.25 13.48
N ASP A 541 -50.91 -31.86 13.59
CA ASP A 541 -50.74 -33.30 13.80
C ASP A 541 -51.00 -33.75 15.26
N ASP A 542 -50.92 -32.83 16.24
CA ASP A 542 -51.14 -33.11 17.67
C ASP A 542 -52.64 -33.04 18.07
N ASP A 543 -53.50 -32.39 17.29
CA ASP A 543 -54.95 -32.26 17.57
C ASP A 543 -55.78 -33.49 17.12
N ASP A 544 -55.23 -34.37 16.27
CA ASP A 544 -55.93 -35.57 15.77
C ASP A 544 -55.90 -36.78 16.75
N ASP A 545 -55.11 -36.72 17.83
CA ASP A 545 -54.99 -37.80 18.83
C ASP A 545 -55.94 -37.66 20.06
N GLU A 546 -56.70 -36.56 20.21
CA GLU A 546 -57.68 -36.38 21.30
C GLU A 546 -59.14 -36.80 20.97
N GLU A 547 -59.49 -37.14 19.71
CA GLU A 547 -60.87 -37.52 19.32
C GLU A 547 -61.15 -39.04 19.21
N GLN A 548 -60.32 -39.92 19.80
CA GLN A 548 -60.64 -41.35 19.94
C GLN A 548 -60.54 -41.85 21.40
N GLN A 549 -61.53 -41.46 22.22
CA GLN A 549 -61.90 -42.17 23.47
C GLN A 549 -62.94 -43.27 23.24
#